data_AF-A0A835FEA3-F1
#
_entry.id   AF-A0A835FEA3-F1
#
_cell.length_a   1.000
_cell.length_b   1.000
_cell.length_c   1.000
_cell.angle_alpha   90.00
_cell.angle_beta   90.00
_cell.angle_gamma   90.00
#
_symmetry.space_group_name_H-M   'P 1'
#
loop_
_entity.id
_entity.type
_entity.pdbx_description
1 polymer ?
#
loop_
_entity_poly.entity_id
_entity_poly.type
_entity_poly.pdbx_seq_one_letter_code
_entity_poly.pdbx_strand_id
1 'polypeptide(L)'
;MQVAVYHCLHYGLESAIHACLQLISRACLQNVSYCAIICRPWNSPSDVDAVEYGGDGTIVSDIFSLLSLCGSYLNKESRQNSNQKCKLSNPHALVVHCSLALVTIAACLKTERGYSASVILTSSQKKQRSRLSVLAHLSSVDDTVKSCLQPHCASAMLALSALVSLENGGETRVLQTCRQHLHPSIVASCLTLCRLVDELVLRNKEMLKTIEQNMPRYIQVLLEVGIPGCILRCLDFVDMEDLARPMAIVAKMAGYRPLALQLLKEGLLDPSRVAGLLEGPIAKETLLDFLMIVSDLARMSKDFYVPIDKADLVGFLKNYLSSEDPDIRGKACSAIGNMCRHSSYFYSPFEANKVIQLLVDRCSDPDKRTRKFACFAVGNAAYHNDMLYDELRGSIPQLTTLLLGPEEDKTKGNAAGALGNLVRNSDILCEDMVSQGAIQALLKMVGSYSTVALSPSRRDALTESPLRIVLFALRKMCDHAICRNFLRSSELLPVIVHLRQSPDPTISEYASAIATRACQA
;
A
#
# COMPACT_ATOMS: atom_id res chain seq x y z
N MET A 1 15.40 20.17 -23.49
CA MET A 1 15.48 19.62 -22.10
C MET A 1 16.89 19.77 -21.53
N GLN A 2 17.95 19.28 -22.17
CA GLN A 2 19.34 19.41 -21.66
C GLN A 2 19.80 20.86 -21.45
N VAL A 3 19.37 21.81 -22.29
CA VAL A 3 19.62 23.26 -22.14
C VAL A 3 19.02 23.81 -20.84
N ALA A 4 17.75 23.48 -20.59
CA ALA A 4 17.03 23.92 -19.40
C ALA A 4 17.60 23.27 -18.13
N VAL A 5 17.94 21.99 -18.19
CA VAL A 5 18.57 21.25 -17.08
C VAL A 5 19.94 21.82 -16.73
N TYR A 6 20.81 22.02 -17.74
CA TYR A 6 22.14 22.62 -17.54
C TYR A 6 22.02 24.02 -16.94
N HIS A 7 21.10 24.85 -17.46
CA HIS A 7 20.87 26.20 -16.95
C HIS A 7 20.27 26.22 -15.53
N CYS A 8 19.41 25.26 -15.17
CA CYS A 8 18.86 25.11 -13.81
C CYS A 8 19.93 24.64 -12.80
N LEU A 9 20.82 23.73 -13.20
CA LEU A 9 21.91 23.25 -12.34
C LEU A 9 22.99 24.32 -12.14
N HIS A 10 23.27 25.15 -13.15
CA HIS A 10 24.29 26.21 -13.06
C HIS A 10 23.79 27.57 -12.50
N TYR A 11 22.53 27.95 -12.67
CA TYR A 11 22.06 29.33 -12.38
C TYR A 11 20.94 29.49 -11.34
N GLY A 12 20.35 28.43 -10.75
CA GLY A 12 19.70 28.56 -9.44
C GLY A 12 18.31 27.94 -9.19
N LEU A 13 17.82 28.22 -7.96
CA LEU A 13 16.62 27.81 -7.22
C LEU A 13 16.47 26.29 -6.94
N GLU A 14 16.59 25.91 -5.67
CA GLU A 14 16.60 24.52 -5.18
C GLU A 14 15.36 23.68 -5.59
N SER A 15 14.17 24.27 -5.58
CA SER A 15 12.94 23.59 -6.02
C SER A 15 12.96 23.21 -7.50
N ALA A 16 13.58 24.04 -8.36
CA ALA A 16 13.78 23.74 -9.76
C ALA A 16 14.84 22.64 -9.96
N ILE A 17 15.88 22.62 -9.13
CA ILE A 17 16.91 21.57 -9.12
C ILE A 17 16.29 20.21 -8.77
N HIS A 18 15.44 20.15 -7.74
CA HIS A 18 14.73 18.91 -7.38
C HIS A 18 13.85 18.38 -8.51
N ALA A 19 13.02 19.24 -9.11
CA ALA A 19 12.18 18.86 -10.24
C ALA A 19 13.00 18.41 -11.45
N CYS A 20 14.14 19.06 -11.71
CA CYS A 20 15.06 18.69 -12.78
C CYS A 20 15.69 17.32 -12.52
N LEU A 21 16.18 17.03 -11.32
CA LEU A 21 16.77 15.71 -10.97
C LEU A 21 15.76 14.57 -11.09
N GLN A 22 14.51 14.82 -10.70
CA GLN A 22 13.41 13.85 -10.87
C GLN A 22 13.07 13.65 -12.35
N LEU A 23 13.04 14.72 -13.15
CA LEU A 23 12.80 14.65 -14.59
C LEU A 23 13.94 13.92 -15.32
N ILE A 24 15.20 14.20 -14.98
CA ILE A 24 16.38 13.51 -15.51
C ILE A 24 16.29 12.02 -15.19
N SER A 25 15.98 11.66 -13.95
CA SER A 25 15.84 10.25 -13.54
C SER A 25 14.74 9.55 -14.36
N ARG A 26 13.59 10.19 -14.54
CA ARG A 26 12.49 9.66 -15.38
C ARG A 26 12.85 9.58 -16.86
N ALA A 27 13.57 10.57 -17.39
CA ALA A 27 14.02 10.60 -18.78
C ALA A 27 15.10 9.54 -19.06
N CYS A 28 16.02 9.32 -18.12
CA CYS A 28 17.04 8.26 -18.16
C CYS A 28 16.41 6.87 -18.12
N LEU A 29 15.40 6.68 -17.26
CA LEU A 29 14.59 5.46 -17.28
C LEU A 29 13.91 5.29 -18.65
N GLN A 30 13.51 6.40 -19.28
CA GLN A 30 12.76 6.45 -20.54
C GLN A 30 13.56 6.36 -21.84
N ASN A 31 14.88 6.53 -21.81
CA ASN A 31 15.73 6.40 -22.99
C ASN A 31 17.18 6.19 -22.55
N VAL A 32 17.77 5.01 -22.82
CA VAL A 32 19.15 4.71 -22.37
C VAL A 32 20.18 5.55 -23.14
N SER A 33 19.94 5.84 -24.41
CA SER A 33 20.78 6.77 -25.18
C SER A 33 20.78 8.17 -24.56
N TYR A 34 19.71 8.58 -23.89
CA TYR A 34 19.69 9.84 -23.14
C TYR A 34 20.68 9.83 -21.97
N CYS A 35 20.88 8.68 -21.30
CA CYS A 35 21.89 8.52 -20.25
C CYS A 35 23.31 8.77 -20.78
N ALA A 36 23.63 8.21 -21.96
CA ALA A 36 24.94 8.43 -22.58
C ALA A 36 25.14 9.90 -22.99
N ILE A 37 24.09 10.60 -23.45
CA ILE A 37 24.19 12.00 -23.86
C ILE A 37 24.39 12.93 -22.66
N ILE A 38 23.70 12.73 -21.53
CA ILE A 38 23.91 13.59 -20.35
C ILE A 38 25.28 13.38 -19.67
N CYS A 39 25.94 12.25 -19.96
CA CYS A 39 27.32 11.97 -19.58
C CYS A 39 28.34 12.63 -20.53
N ARG A 40 27.94 13.25 -21.65
CA ARG A 40 28.84 13.95 -22.58
C ARG A 40 28.76 15.47 -22.42
N PRO A 41 29.83 16.21 -22.79
CA PRO A 41 29.79 17.68 -22.81
C PRO A 41 28.78 18.19 -23.83
N TRP A 42 28.18 19.33 -23.51
CA TRP A 42 26.99 19.86 -24.19
C TRP A 42 27.18 20.20 -25.69
N ASN A 43 28.42 20.34 -26.17
CA ASN A 43 28.77 20.75 -27.54
C ASN A 43 29.67 19.77 -28.30
N SER A 44 29.74 18.48 -27.92
CA SER A 44 30.60 17.52 -28.65
C SER A 44 29.95 17.04 -29.96
N PRO A 45 30.57 17.21 -31.14
CA PRO A 45 30.07 16.65 -32.40
C PRO A 45 30.15 15.12 -32.38
N SER A 46 29.22 14.45 -33.07
CA SER A 46 28.95 13.01 -32.94
C SER A 46 30.03 12.06 -33.49
N ASP A 47 31.12 12.58 -34.06
CA ASP A 47 32.03 11.79 -34.92
C ASP A 47 33.52 11.96 -34.54
N VAL A 48 33.84 12.11 -33.24
CA VAL A 48 35.23 12.21 -32.76
C VAL A 48 35.47 11.22 -31.62
N ASP A 49 36.37 10.26 -31.84
CA ASP A 49 36.69 9.08 -31.01
C ASP A 49 37.29 9.36 -29.61
N ALA A 50 37.25 10.61 -29.11
CA ALA A 50 37.81 10.97 -27.81
C ALA A 50 36.95 12.01 -27.04
N VAL A 51 35.65 11.78 -26.93
CA VAL A 51 34.79 12.58 -26.03
C VAL A 51 34.97 12.10 -24.58
N GLU A 52 35.43 12.97 -23.68
CA GLU A 52 35.58 12.65 -22.26
C GLU A 52 34.20 12.61 -21.57
N TYR A 53 33.73 11.40 -21.29
CA TYR A 53 32.49 11.19 -20.55
C TYR A 53 32.65 11.51 -19.07
N GLY A 54 31.62 12.09 -18.47
CA GLY A 54 31.61 12.50 -17.08
C GLY A 54 32.62 13.60 -16.76
N GLY A 55 33.32 14.17 -17.75
CA GLY A 55 34.26 15.26 -17.58
C GLY A 55 33.60 16.59 -17.19
N ASP A 56 34.38 17.66 -17.15
CA ASP A 56 33.86 19.00 -16.81
C ASP A 56 32.87 19.48 -17.90
N GLY A 57 31.84 20.25 -17.50
CA GLY A 57 30.80 20.72 -18.42
C GLY A 57 29.76 19.67 -18.82
N THR A 58 29.71 18.54 -18.09
CA THR A 58 28.66 17.52 -18.20
C THR A 58 27.64 17.66 -17.08
N ILE A 59 26.38 17.28 -17.34
CA ILE A 59 25.31 17.31 -16.32
C ILE A 59 25.67 16.41 -15.12
N VAL A 60 26.34 15.29 -15.37
CA VAL A 60 26.84 14.40 -14.30
C VAL A 60 27.90 15.09 -13.43
N SER A 61 28.81 15.87 -14.03
CA SER A 61 29.77 16.66 -13.27
C SER A 61 29.09 17.72 -12.40
N ASP A 62 28.01 18.32 -12.88
CA ASP A 62 27.22 19.28 -12.10
C ASP A 62 26.49 18.59 -10.93
N ILE A 63 25.97 17.37 -11.12
CA ILE A 63 25.40 16.55 -10.05
C ILE A 63 26.44 16.26 -8.96
N PHE A 64 27.67 15.88 -9.33
CA PHE A 64 28.74 15.67 -8.35
C PHE A 64 29.20 16.97 -7.67
N SER A 65 29.17 18.09 -8.39
CA SER A 65 29.47 19.41 -7.80
C SER A 65 28.40 19.81 -6.78
N LEU A 66 27.12 19.52 -7.05
CA LEU A 66 26.03 19.71 -6.08
C LEU A 66 26.16 18.78 -4.87
N LEU A 67 26.52 17.51 -5.07
CA LEU A 67 26.78 16.58 -3.96
C LEU A 67 27.96 17.05 -3.09
N SER A 68 29.04 17.53 -3.71
CA SER A 68 30.18 18.10 -2.99
C SER A 68 29.79 19.36 -2.23
N LEU A 69 28.94 20.21 -2.83
CA LEU A 69 28.41 21.40 -2.16
C LEU A 69 27.53 21.01 -0.97
N CYS A 70 26.63 20.04 -1.13
CA CYS A 70 25.81 19.52 -0.03
C CYS A 70 26.67 18.95 1.09
N GLY A 71 27.67 18.12 0.78
CA GLY A 71 28.61 17.60 1.79
C GLY A 71 29.35 18.71 2.55
N SER A 72 29.70 19.80 1.86
CA SER A 72 30.30 20.96 2.52
C SER A 72 29.32 21.73 3.43
N TYR A 73 28.03 21.78 3.08
CA TYR A 73 26.97 22.36 3.92
C TYR A 73 26.71 21.49 5.16
N LEU A 74 26.62 20.18 4.97
CA LEU A 74 26.40 19.22 6.06
C LEU A 74 27.58 19.20 7.06
N ASN A 75 28.79 19.51 6.60
CA ASN A 75 29.95 19.70 7.49
C ASN A 75 30.01 21.08 8.19
N LYS A 76 29.34 22.12 7.65
CA LYS A 76 29.52 23.52 8.07
C LYS A 76 28.46 24.07 9.03
N GLU A 77 27.61 23.25 9.64
CA GLU A 77 26.80 23.65 10.80
C GLU A 77 27.64 23.90 12.08
N SER A 78 28.83 24.52 11.95
CA SER A 78 29.46 25.26 13.05
C SER A 78 29.87 26.71 12.74
N ARG A 79 29.97 27.22 11.49
CA ARG A 79 30.22 28.68 11.24
C ARG A 79 29.71 29.19 9.88
N GLN A 80 28.96 30.30 9.95
CA GLN A 80 28.53 31.15 8.83
C GLN A 80 29.70 31.74 8.01
N ASN A 81 29.34 32.22 6.81
CA ASN A 81 30.06 33.13 5.90
C ASN A 81 30.93 32.49 4.82
N SER A 82 30.42 32.43 3.58
CA SER A 82 30.64 33.52 2.61
C SER A 82 30.28 33.09 1.17
N ASN A 83 29.54 33.96 0.49
CA ASN A 83 29.51 34.20 -0.96
C ASN A 83 29.53 33.00 -1.92
N GLN A 84 28.49 32.15 -1.86
CA GLN A 84 28.12 31.27 -2.98
C GLN A 84 26.63 31.45 -3.34
N LYS A 85 26.35 31.56 -4.64
CA LYS A 85 25.12 32.09 -5.28
C LYS A 85 23.81 31.29 -5.07
N CYS A 86 23.74 30.32 -4.16
CA CYS A 86 22.49 29.64 -3.79
C CYS A 86 22.53 29.16 -2.33
N LYS A 87 21.59 29.65 -1.51
CA LYS A 87 21.38 29.21 -0.11
C LYS A 87 20.53 27.95 -0.15
N LEU A 88 21.08 26.80 0.24
CA LEU A 88 20.36 25.52 0.23
C LEU A 88 19.50 25.41 1.50
N SER A 89 18.21 25.12 1.34
CA SER A 89 17.24 24.95 2.42
C SER A 89 17.14 23.51 2.90
N ASN A 90 17.44 22.52 2.06
CA ASN A 90 17.45 21.10 2.41
C ASN A 90 18.55 20.30 1.67
N PRO A 91 19.81 20.39 2.13
CA PRO A 91 20.94 19.66 1.53
C PRO A 91 20.76 18.13 1.57
N HIS A 92 20.11 17.57 2.60
CA HIS A 92 19.87 16.13 2.71
C HIS A 92 18.96 15.58 1.60
N ALA A 93 17.88 16.29 1.28
CA ALA A 93 16.98 15.91 0.18
C ALA A 93 17.68 15.99 -1.18
N LEU A 94 18.55 16.98 -1.38
CA LEU A 94 19.35 17.09 -2.60
C LEU A 94 20.33 15.92 -2.74
N VAL A 95 20.97 15.51 -1.64
CA VAL A 95 21.83 14.31 -1.63
C VAL A 95 21.04 13.07 -2.06
N VAL A 96 19.82 12.89 -1.55
CA VAL A 96 18.95 11.78 -1.96
C VAL A 96 18.66 11.80 -3.46
N HIS A 97 18.18 12.92 -3.99
CA HIS A 97 17.77 13.00 -5.39
C HIS A 97 18.95 12.96 -6.36
N CYS A 98 20.08 13.57 -6.04
CA CYS A 98 21.31 13.46 -6.81
C CYS A 98 21.82 12.03 -6.83
N SER A 99 21.84 11.35 -5.66
CA SER A 99 22.32 9.97 -5.56
C SER A 99 21.40 9.01 -6.31
N LEU A 100 20.08 9.15 -6.21
CA LEU A 100 19.12 8.34 -6.97
C LEU A 100 19.19 8.61 -8.49
N ALA A 101 19.47 9.84 -8.91
CA ALA A 101 19.72 10.13 -10.32
C ALA A 101 20.98 9.40 -10.82
N LEU A 102 22.08 9.43 -10.05
CA LEU A 102 23.30 8.68 -10.39
C LEU A 102 23.07 7.17 -10.41
N VAL A 103 22.31 6.62 -9.44
CA VAL A 103 21.89 5.21 -9.44
C VAL A 103 21.15 4.86 -10.72
N THR A 104 20.19 5.69 -11.11
CA THR A 104 19.35 5.47 -12.30
C THR A 104 20.18 5.50 -13.58
N ILE A 105 21.07 6.49 -13.72
CA ILE A 105 21.97 6.62 -14.87
C ILE A 105 22.90 5.41 -14.93
N ALA A 106 23.47 5.03 -13.80
CA ALA A 106 24.37 3.89 -13.68
C ALA A 106 23.66 2.57 -14.07
N ALA A 107 22.49 2.31 -13.49
CA ALA A 107 21.70 1.14 -13.79
C ALA A 107 21.28 1.07 -15.27
N CYS A 108 20.84 2.19 -15.87
CA CYS A 108 20.49 2.24 -17.29
C CYS A 108 21.70 1.97 -18.19
N LEU A 109 22.85 2.62 -17.95
CA LEU A 109 24.05 2.42 -18.77
C LEU A 109 24.62 1.00 -18.66
N LYS A 110 24.47 0.35 -17.51
CA LYS A 110 24.86 -1.05 -17.31
C LYS A 110 24.09 -2.02 -18.23
N THR A 111 22.86 -1.68 -18.62
CA THR A 111 22.06 -2.52 -19.54
C THR A 111 22.59 -2.51 -20.98
N GLU A 112 23.37 -1.50 -21.36
CA GLU A 112 24.04 -1.43 -22.66
C GLU A 112 25.49 -1.95 -22.53
N ARG A 113 25.84 -2.96 -23.32
CA ARG A 113 27.20 -3.52 -23.31
C ARG A 113 28.20 -2.49 -23.83
N GLY A 114 29.22 -2.16 -23.05
CA GLY A 114 30.36 -1.33 -23.48
C GLY A 114 30.60 -0.06 -22.67
N TYR A 115 29.71 0.30 -21.74
CA TYR A 115 29.94 1.39 -20.80
C TYR A 115 30.58 0.88 -19.50
N SER A 116 31.51 1.68 -18.95
CA SER A 116 32.15 1.43 -17.65
C SER A 116 31.85 2.57 -16.69
N ALA A 117 32.17 2.43 -15.40
CA ALA A 117 31.91 3.48 -14.42
C ALA A 117 32.64 4.79 -14.75
N SER A 118 33.73 4.72 -15.55
CA SER A 118 34.45 5.89 -16.06
C SER A 118 33.57 6.86 -16.87
N VAL A 119 32.46 6.39 -17.45
CA VAL A 119 31.49 7.21 -18.18
C VAL A 119 30.78 8.21 -17.25
N ILE A 120 30.60 7.84 -15.99
CA ILE A 120 29.98 8.68 -14.96
C ILE A 120 31.06 9.33 -14.08
N LEU A 121 32.16 8.63 -13.80
CA LEU A 121 33.21 9.05 -12.87
C LEU A 121 34.36 9.83 -13.53
N THR A 122 34.33 10.07 -14.85
CA THR A 122 35.44 10.51 -15.73
C THR A 122 36.57 9.49 -15.87
N SER A 123 37.40 9.60 -16.91
CA SER A 123 38.64 8.85 -17.10
C SER A 123 39.79 9.33 -16.21
N SER A 124 39.68 10.53 -15.63
CA SER A 124 40.72 11.11 -14.75
C SER A 124 40.69 10.49 -13.35
N GLN A 125 41.74 9.73 -12.99
CA GLN A 125 41.82 9.06 -11.69
C GLN A 125 41.69 10.01 -10.48
N LYS A 126 42.24 11.23 -10.59
CA LYS A 126 42.15 12.23 -9.51
C LYS A 126 40.70 12.66 -9.27
N LYS A 127 39.92 12.85 -10.35
CA LYS A 127 38.51 13.24 -10.28
C LYS A 127 37.61 12.07 -9.88
N GLN A 128 37.89 10.85 -10.36
CA GLN A 128 37.22 9.62 -9.92
C GLN A 128 37.31 9.47 -8.40
N ARG A 129 38.51 9.58 -7.83
CA ARG A 129 38.74 9.50 -6.37
C ARG A 129 37.99 10.59 -5.62
N SER A 130 38.01 11.83 -6.12
CA SER A 130 37.28 12.94 -5.51
C SER A 130 35.77 12.66 -5.46
N ARG A 131 35.16 12.21 -6.57
CA ARG A 131 33.72 11.92 -6.66
C ARG A 131 33.29 10.75 -5.78
N LEU A 132 34.07 9.68 -5.77
CA LEU A 132 33.83 8.53 -4.90
C LEU A 132 34.00 8.90 -3.43
N SER A 133 35.00 9.73 -3.11
CA SER A 133 35.20 10.24 -1.75
C SER A 133 34.04 11.11 -1.29
N VAL A 134 33.43 11.91 -2.18
CA VAL A 134 32.23 12.71 -1.84
C VAL A 134 31.06 11.80 -1.49
N LEU A 135 30.77 10.78 -2.30
CA LEU A 135 29.69 9.84 -2.00
C LEU A 135 29.97 8.99 -0.76
N ALA A 136 31.23 8.56 -0.56
CA ALA A 136 31.66 7.79 0.60
C ALA A 136 31.53 8.63 1.88
N HIS A 137 31.92 9.90 1.81
CA HIS A 137 31.71 10.83 2.90
C HIS A 137 30.22 11.01 3.19
N LEU A 138 29.40 11.30 2.18
CA LEU A 138 27.94 11.46 2.34
C LEU A 138 27.24 10.19 2.84
N SER A 139 27.80 8.99 2.57
CA SER A 139 27.31 7.74 3.15
C SER A 139 27.63 7.59 4.64
N SER A 140 28.58 8.36 5.18
CA SER A 140 29.06 8.27 6.56
C SER A 140 28.95 9.59 7.34
N VAL A 141 28.34 10.65 6.76
CA VAL A 141 28.31 12.01 7.33
C VAL A 141 27.57 12.07 8.68
N ASP A 142 26.74 11.08 9.00
CA ASP A 142 25.90 11.04 10.21
C ASP A 142 26.13 9.79 11.09
N ASP A 143 27.27 9.11 10.94
CA ASP A 143 27.54 7.81 11.58
C ASP A 143 27.85 7.88 13.09
N THR A 144 27.84 9.06 13.73
CA THR A 144 28.33 9.16 15.11
C THR A 144 27.27 9.04 16.21
N VAL A 145 25.95 9.09 15.94
CA VAL A 145 24.95 9.01 17.06
C VAL A 145 23.56 8.40 16.72
N LYS A 146 23.28 7.77 15.57
CA LYS A 146 21.94 7.19 15.30
C LYS A 146 21.96 5.69 14.96
N SER A 147 21.01 4.92 15.52
CA SER A 147 20.85 3.47 15.33
C SER A 147 20.29 3.06 13.94
N CYS A 148 19.91 4.02 13.09
CA CYS A 148 19.31 3.80 11.77
C CYS A 148 20.02 4.60 10.67
N LEU A 149 20.28 3.93 9.54
CA LEU A 149 20.95 4.51 8.36
C LEU A 149 20.08 5.60 7.73
N GLN A 150 20.57 6.84 7.70
CA GLN A 150 19.80 7.97 7.19
C GLN A 150 19.50 7.82 5.68
N PRO A 151 18.32 8.25 5.17
CA PRO A 151 17.95 8.06 3.76
C PRO A 151 18.94 8.65 2.75
N HIS A 152 19.58 9.78 3.09
CA HIS A 152 20.62 10.37 2.27
C HIS A 152 21.91 9.53 2.27
N CYS A 153 22.32 8.99 3.42
CA CYS A 153 23.42 8.03 3.52
C CYS A 153 23.12 6.74 2.75
N ALA A 154 21.94 6.16 2.92
CA ALA A 154 21.49 4.97 2.19
C ALA A 154 21.46 5.20 0.67
N SER A 155 20.99 6.36 0.22
CA SER A 155 20.98 6.70 -1.21
C SER A 155 22.39 6.92 -1.77
N ALA A 156 23.31 7.51 -1.01
CA ALA A 156 24.72 7.69 -1.40
C ALA A 156 25.45 6.34 -1.44
N MET A 157 25.18 5.45 -0.47
CA MET A 157 25.62 4.05 -0.49
C MET A 157 25.10 3.32 -1.74
N LEU A 158 23.83 3.52 -2.07
CA LEU A 158 23.21 2.93 -3.26
C LEU A 158 23.88 3.43 -4.55
N ALA A 159 24.19 4.73 -4.63
CA ALA A 159 24.90 5.31 -5.77
C ALA A 159 26.30 4.75 -5.92
N LEU A 160 27.07 4.64 -4.83
CA LEU A 160 28.37 3.96 -4.84
C LEU A 160 28.24 2.54 -5.36
N SER A 161 27.24 1.81 -4.87
CA SER A 161 26.99 0.43 -5.24
C SER A 161 26.66 0.25 -6.73
N ALA A 162 25.78 1.09 -7.26
CA ALA A 162 25.40 1.09 -8.67
C ALA A 162 26.58 1.42 -9.58
N LEU A 163 27.44 2.37 -9.18
CA LEU A 163 28.65 2.74 -9.92
C LEU A 163 29.69 1.63 -9.90
N VAL A 164 29.89 0.96 -8.76
CA VAL A 164 30.75 -0.22 -8.66
C VAL A 164 30.25 -1.36 -9.55
N SER A 165 28.93 -1.54 -9.63
CA SER A 165 28.31 -2.62 -10.41
C SER A 165 28.33 -2.42 -11.92
N LEU A 166 28.67 -1.22 -12.38
CA LEU A 166 28.86 -0.88 -13.79
C LEU A 166 30.19 -1.42 -14.34
N GLU A 167 31.09 -1.84 -13.45
CA GLU A 167 32.33 -2.53 -13.82
C GLU A 167 32.04 -4.03 -13.98
N ASN A 168 32.19 -4.56 -15.19
CA ASN A 168 31.92 -5.96 -15.51
C ASN A 168 32.85 -6.92 -14.74
N GLY A 169 32.29 -7.67 -13.79
CA GLY A 169 32.59 -9.07 -13.46
C GLY A 169 34.03 -9.52 -13.09
N GLY A 170 35.03 -8.65 -13.14
CA GLY A 170 36.38 -8.89 -12.62
C GLY A 170 36.62 -8.10 -11.34
N GLU A 171 37.61 -8.50 -10.52
CA GLU A 171 38.09 -7.65 -9.43
C GLU A 171 38.74 -6.37 -10.01
N THR A 172 37.92 -5.35 -10.25
CA THR A 172 38.35 -4.09 -10.84
C THR A 172 38.64 -3.03 -9.77
N ARG A 173 39.51 -2.07 -10.09
CA ARG A 173 40.18 -1.10 -9.20
C ARG A 173 39.25 -0.31 -8.25
N VAL A 174 37.98 -0.11 -8.61
CA VAL A 174 36.99 0.56 -7.74
C VAL A 174 36.63 -0.32 -6.53
N LEU A 175 36.42 -1.62 -6.73
CA LEU A 175 36.16 -2.61 -5.67
C LEU A 175 37.34 -2.70 -4.69
N GLN A 176 38.57 -2.65 -5.19
CA GLN A 176 39.78 -2.64 -4.36
C GLN A 176 39.90 -1.36 -3.53
N THR A 177 39.53 -0.22 -4.10
CA THR A 177 39.49 1.08 -3.40
C THR A 177 38.37 1.12 -2.35
N CYS A 178 37.19 0.55 -2.63
CA CYS A 178 36.08 0.44 -1.68
C CYS A 178 36.41 -0.52 -0.51
N ARG A 179 37.03 -1.67 -0.79
CA ARG A 179 37.44 -2.64 0.25
C ARG A 179 38.51 -2.11 1.21
N GLN A 180 39.33 -1.16 0.76
CA GLN A 180 40.41 -0.58 1.57
C GLN A 180 39.94 0.58 2.48
N HIS A 181 38.76 1.17 2.22
CA HIS A 181 38.34 2.41 2.88
C HIS A 181 36.91 2.39 3.46
N LEU A 182 36.12 1.32 3.28
CA LEU A 182 34.76 1.19 3.85
C LEU A 182 34.62 -0.03 4.77
N HIS A 183 33.72 0.05 5.76
CA HIS A 183 33.46 -1.01 6.72
C HIS A 183 32.85 -2.27 6.05
N PRO A 184 33.22 -3.51 6.44
CA PRO A 184 32.78 -4.74 5.76
C PRO A 184 31.26 -4.94 5.68
N SER A 185 30.51 -4.48 6.68
CA SER A 185 29.03 -4.57 6.72
C SER A 185 28.33 -3.67 5.68
N ILE A 186 28.95 -2.53 5.36
CA ILE A 186 28.48 -1.59 4.33
C ILE A 186 28.68 -2.21 2.95
N VAL A 187 29.82 -2.86 2.72
CA VAL A 187 30.14 -3.56 1.47
C VAL A 187 29.17 -4.71 1.18
N ALA A 188 28.78 -5.49 2.20
CA ALA A 188 27.81 -6.59 2.05
C ALA A 188 26.38 -6.10 1.80
N SER A 189 25.96 -5.01 2.46
CA SER A 189 24.66 -4.37 2.25
C SER A 189 24.56 -3.73 0.85
N CYS A 190 25.64 -3.09 0.40
CA CYS A 190 25.80 -2.55 -0.95
C CYS A 190 25.62 -3.62 -2.04
N LEU A 191 26.28 -4.78 -1.92
CA LEU A 191 26.17 -5.90 -2.88
C LEU A 191 24.75 -6.49 -2.96
N THR A 192 23.99 -6.46 -1.86
CA THR A 192 22.61 -6.96 -1.79
C THR A 192 21.64 -5.97 -2.43
N LEU A 193 21.80 -4.67 -2.18
CA LEU A 193 21.02 -3.61 -2.80
C LEU A 193 21.29 -3.46 -4.31
N CYS A 194 22.49 -3.80 -4.80
CA CYS A 194 22.78 -3.87 -6.24
C CYS A 194 21.84 -4.79 -7.00
N ARG A 195 21.49 -5.94 -6.42
CA ARG A 195 20.59 -6.92 -7.05
C ARG A 195 19.14 -6.40 -7.14
N LEU A 196 18.72 -5.61 -6.14
CA LEU A 196 17.36 -5.03 -6.07
C LEU A 196 17.16 -3.82 -6.98
N VAL A 197 18.19 -3.00 -7.17
CA VAL A 197 18.15 -1.84 -8.09
C VAL A 197 18.13 -2.28 -9.55
N ASP A 198 18.87 -3.34 -9.91
CA ASP A 198 18.83 -3.93 -11.25
C ASP A 198 17.40 -4.37 -11.64
N GLU A 199 16.54 -4.72 -10.67
CA GLU A 199 15.14 -5.13 -10.88
C GLU A 199 14.13 -3.95 -10.96
N LEU A 200 14.44 -2.79 -10.36
CA LEU A 200 13.52 -1.64 -10.22
C LEU A 200 13.54 -0.64 -11.39
N VAL A 201 14.60 -0.62 -12.21
CA VAL A 201 14.88 0.42 -13.24
C VAL A 201 14.24 0.12 -14.61
N LEU A 202 13.68 -1.07 -14.85
CA LEU A 202 13.23 -1.53 -16.18
C LEU A 202 11.76 -1.24 -16.57
N ARG A 203 11.27 -0.03 -16.26
CA ARG A 203 10.18 0.80 -16.87
C ARG A 203 8.68 0.41 -17.13
N ASN A 204 7.78 1.28 -16.62
CA ASN A 204 6.42 1.75 -17.02
C ASN A 204 5.28 0.82 -17.56
N LYS A 205 4.08 0.84 -16.93
CA LYS A 205 2.75 0.25 -17.30
C LYS A 205 2.71 -1.14 -17.96
N GLU A 206 3.43 -1.36 -19.06
CA GLU A 206 3.93 -2.69 -19.41
C GLU A 206 4.90 -3.21 -18.35
N MET A 207 5.72 -2.39 -17.65
CA MET A 207 6.35 -2.85 -16.40
C MET A 207 5.36 -3.19 -15.34
N LEU A 208 4.25 -2.48 -15.17
CA LEU A 208 3.36 -2.88 -14.08
C LEU A 208 2.84 -4.27 -14.40
N LYS A 209 2.55 -4.57 -15.67
CA LYS A 209 2.31 -5.93 -16.15
C LYS A 209 3.51 -6.87 -16.03
N THR A 210 4.74 -6.45 -16.36
CA THR A 210 5.96 -7.27 -16.30
C THR A 210 6.45 -7.47 -14.87
N ILE A 211 6.31 -6.47 -14.00
CA ILE A 211 6.49 -6.52 -12.55
C ILE A 211 5.41 -7.42 -12.01
N GLU A 212 4.12 -7.24 -12.31
CA GLU A 212 3.05 -8.17 -11.91
C GLU A 212 3.33 -9.61 -12.37
N GLN A 213 3.85 -9.79 -13.59
CA GLN A 213 4.27 -11.09 -14.13
C GLN A 213 5.53 -11.64 -13.43
N ASN A 214 6.46 -10.79 -13.01
CA ASN A 214 7.70 -11.16 -12.31
C ASN A 214 7.60 -11.02 -10.78
N MET A 215 6.46 -10.58 -10.24
CA MET A 215 6.22 -10.43 -8.81
C MET A 215 6.45 -11.74 -8.07
N PRO A 216 6.05 -12.92 -8.61
CA PRO A 216 6.41 -14.20 -8.00
C PRO A 216 7.94 -14.38 -7.83
N ARG A 217 8.74 -13.93 -8.81
CA ARG A 217 10.20 -14.01 -8.77
C ARG A 217 10.79 -13.02 -7.76
N TYR A 218 10.31 -11.78 -7.73
CA TYR A 218 10.75 -10.79 -6.72
C TYR A 218 10.41 -11.24 -5.30
N ILE A 219 9.20 -11.78 -5.11
CA ILE A 219 8.78 -12.39 -3.84
C ILE A 219 9.72 -13.54 -3.49
N GLN A 220 10.05 -14.41 -4.44
CA GLN A 220 11.00 -15.51 -4.23
C GLN A 220 12.38 -15.00 -3.79
N VAL A 221 12.93 -13.97 -4.44
CA VAL A 221 14.21 -13.37 -4.05
C VAL A 221 14.15 -12.79 -2.63
N LEU A 222 13.08 -12.07 -2.28
CA LEU A 222 12.90 -11.52 -0.93
C LEU A 222 12.84 -12.63 0.13
N LEU A 223 12.21 -13.76 -0.18
CA LEU A 223 12.14 -14.94 0.69
C LEU A 223 13.51 -15.58 0.88
N GLU A 224 14.23 -15.84 -0.22
CA GLU A 224 15.55 -16.49 -0.22
C GLU A 224 16.58 -15.68 0.55
N VAL A 225 16.54 -14.35 0.41
CA VAL A 225 17.41 -13.43 1.17
C VAL A 225 16.95 -13.27 2.63
N GLY A 226 15.71 -13.64 2.95
CA GLY A 226 15.16 -13.49 4.30
C GLY A 226 14.87 -12.03 4.68
N ILE A 227 14.65 -11.15 3.70
CA ILE A 227 14.39 -9.72 3.92
C ILE A 227 13.24 -9.47 4.92
N PRO A 228 12.11 -10.19 4.86
CA PRO A 228 11.02 -9.98 5.82
C PRO A 228 11.47 -10.20 7.27
N GLY A 229 12.25 -11.24 7.55
CA GLY A 229 12.79 -11.51 8.88
C GLY A 229 13.83 -10.48 9.32
N CYS A 230 14.68 -10.02 8.40
CA CYS A 230 15.65 -8.95 8.68
C CYS A 230 14.94 -7.64 9.06
N ILE A 231 13.93 -7.22 8.29
CA ILE A 231 13.17 -6.00 8.58
C ILE A 231 12.45 -6.13 9.92
N LEU A 232 11.86 -7.29 10.20
CA LEU A 232 11.14 -7.51 11.45
C LEU A 232 12.07 -7.41 12.67
N ARG A 233 13.25 -8.04 12.62
CA ARG A 233 14.27 -7.90 13.68
C ARG A 233 14.77 -6.46 13.82
N CYS A 234 14.90 -5.71 12.72
CA CYS A 234 15.28 -4.32 12.80
C CYS A 234 14.26 -3.47 13.58
N LEU A 235 12.97 -3.82 13.56
CA LEU A 235 11.95 -3.09 14.33
C LEU A 235 12.22 -3.09 15.84
N ASP A 236 12.91 -4.11 16.35
CA ASP A 236 13.25 -4.23 17.77
C ASP A 236 14.28 -3.17 18.22
N PHE A 237 14.93 -2.49 17.26
CA PHE A 237 15.96 -1.48 17.50
C PHE A 237 15.57 -0.09 16.99
N VAL A 238 14.35 0.09 16.48
CA VAL A 238 13.83 1.38 16.04
C VAL A 238 12.96 1.97 17.13
N ASP A 239 13.14 3.25 17.42
CA ASP A 239 12.30 3.96 18.38
C ASP A 239 10.85 4.00 17.93
N MET A 240 9.91 3.95 18.88
CA MET A 240 8.46 3.87 18.62
C MET A 240 7.94 5.01 17.72
N GLU A 241 8.58 6.19 17.79
CA GLU A 241 8.24 7.37 17.00
C GLU A 241 8.59 7.21 15.51
N ASP A 242 9.60 6.39 15.17
CA ASP A 242 10.11 6.19 13.82
C ASP A 242 9.59 4.89 13.16
N LEU A 243 8.76 4.12 13.86
CA LEU A 243 8.25 2.81 13.42
C LEU A 243 7.33 2.88 12.20
N ALA A 244 6.76 4.05 11.88
CA ALA A 244 5.72 4.18 10.86
C ALA A 244 6.18 3.71 9.47
N ARG A 245 7.36 4.14 9.00
CA ARG A 245 7.84 3.76 7.66
C ARG A 245 8.26 2.29 7.57
N PRO A 246 9.03 1.73 8.52
CA PRO A 246 9.30 0.30 8.55
C PRO A 246 8.03 -0.56 8.60
N MET A 247 7.06 -0.20 9.45
CA MET A 247 5.79 -0.93 9.56
C MET A 247 4.97 -0.88 8.27
N ALA A 248 4.94 0.25 7.57
CA ALA A 248 4.30 0.36 6.26
C ALA A 248 4.88 -0.64 5.24
N ILE A 249 6.21 -0.86 5.26
CA ILE A 249 6.85 -1.85 4.38
C ILE A 249 6.43 -3.26 4.77
N VAL A 250 6.39 -3.57 6.07
CA VAL A 250 5.87 -4.86 6.59
C VAL A 250 4.42 -5.08 6.16
N ALA A 251 3.57 -4.06 6.25
CA ALA A 251 2.18 -4.12 5.80
C ALA A 251 2.06 -4.44 4.30
N LYS A 252 2.92 -3.86 3.45
CA LYS A 252 2.96 -4.21 2.02
C LYS A 252 3.41 -5.64 1.77
N MET A 253 4.41 -6.13 2.51
CA MET A 253 4.89 -7.51 2.39
C MET A 253 3.84 -8.52 2.86
N ALA A 254 3.15 -8.24 3.96
CA ALA A 254 2.08 -9.09 4.50
C ALA A 254 0.91 -9.29 3.52
N GLY A 255 0.75 -8.40 2.54
CA GLY A 255 -0.22 -8.56 1.44
C GLY A 255 0.07 -9.74 0.50
N TYR A 256 1.28 -10.31 0.51
CA TYR A 256 1.68 -11.43 -0.33
C TYR A 256 1.86 -12.70 0.49
N ARG A 257 1.11 -13.77 0.15
CA ARG A 257 1.04 -15.01 0.94
C ARG A 257 2.40 -15.59 1.34
N PRO A 258 3.39 -15.73 0.44
CA PRO A 258 4.68 -16.31 0.82
C PRO A 258 5.44 -15.44 1.84
N LEU A 259 5.47 -14.12 1.64
CA LEU A 259 6.13 -13.18 2.54
C LEU A 259 5.42 -13.11 3.90
N ALA A 260 4.08 -13.13 3.90
CA ALA A 260 3.28 -13.23 5.10
C ALA A 260 3.63 -14.46 5.94
N LEU A 261 3.77 -15.63 5.31
CA LEU A 261 4.17 -16.86 6.02
C LEU A 261 5.56 -16.73 6.64
N GLN A 262 6.52 -16.14 5.93
CA GLN A 262 7.86 -15.89 6.49
C GLN A 262 7.80 -14.88 7.65
N LEU A 263 7.09 -13.77 7.50
CA LEU A 263 6.91 -12.78 8.58
C LEU A 263 6.32 -13.41 9.85
N LEU A 264 5.30 -14.27 9.69
CA LEU A 264 4.71 -15.00 10.81
C LEU A 264 5.69 -15.98 11.45
N LYS A 265 6.45 -16.72 10.64
CA LYS A 265 7.51 -17.61 11.13
C LYS A 265 8.58 -16.85 11.93
N GLU A 266 8.90 -15.62 11.52
CA GLU A 266 9.88 -14.75 12.18
C GLU A 266 9.30 -13.98 13.37
N GLY A 267 8.02 -14.20 13.72
CA GLY A 267 7.41 -13.66 14.94
C GLY A 267 6.67 -12.34 14.77
N LEU A 268 6.16 -12.01 13.57
CA LEU A 268 5.38 -10.77 13.34
C LEU A 268 4.18 -10.64 14.28
N LEU A 269 3.51 -11.77 14.53
CA LEU A 269 2.36 -11.89 15.42
C LEU A 269 2.71 -12.65 16.70
N ASP A 270 3.99 -12.62 17.10
CA ASP A 270 4.39 -13.12 18.41
C ASP A 270 3.70 -12.30 19.52
N PRO A 271 3.08 -12.93 20.54
CA PRO A 271 2.29 -12.21 21.53
C PRO A 271 3.09 -11.16 22.30
N SER A 272 4.35 -11.43 22.61
CA SER A 272 5.20 -10.48 23.33
C SER A 272 5.56 -9.28 22.46
N ARG A 273 5.84 -9.49 21.18
CA ARG A 273 6.08 -8.41 20.21
C ARG A 273 4.83 -7.55 20.01
N VAL A 274 3.67 -8.19 19.87
CA VAL A 274 2.39 -7.50 19.68
C VAL A 274 2.02 -6.68 20.92
N ALA A 275 2.14 -7.25 22.12
CA ALA A 275 1.92 -6.51 23.36
C ALA A 275 2.87 -5.31 23.47
N GLY A 276 4.16 -5.50 23.23
CA GLY A 276 5.15 -4.40 23.25
C GLY A 276 4.83 -3.28 22.24
N LEU A 277 4.29 -3.62 21.07
CA LEU A 277 3.89 -2.65 20.05
C LEU A 277 2.61 -1.89 20.44
N LEU A 278 1.60 -2.60 20.96
CA LEU A 278 0.24 -2.05 21.12
C LEU A 278 -0.05 -1.46 22.51
N GLU A 279 0.70 -1.85 23.53
CA GLU A 279 0.59 -1.27 24.89
C GLU A 279 1.39 0.03 25.04
N GLY A 280 2.41 0.23 24.18
CA GLY A 280 3.24 1.43 24.16
C GLY A 280 2.61 2.64 23.46
N PRO A 281 3.24 3.83 23.54
CA PRO A 281 2.82 5.01 22.79
C PRO A 281 3.10 4.81 21.29
N ILE A 282 2.11 4.29 20.56
CA ILE A 282 2.20 3.98 19.14
C ILE A 282 1.74 5.17 18.28
N ALA A 283 2.52 5.52 17.25
CA ALA A 283 2.10 6.49 16.25
C ALA A 283 0.85 5.97 15.50
N LYS A 284 -0.08 6.88 15.19
CA LYS A 284 -1.34 6.54 14.50
C LYS A 284 -1.08 5.75 13.22
N GLU A 285 -0.13 6.19 12.40
CA GLU A 285 0.21 5.57 11.13
C GLU A 285 0.67 4.11 11.31
N THR A 286 1.54 3.87 12.30
CA THR A 286 2.01 2.53 12.65
C THR A 286 0.87 1.61 13.06
N LEU A 287 -0.06 2.11 13.89
CA LEU A 287 -1.23 1.34 14.30
C LEU A 287 -2.16 1.02 13.12
N LEU A 288 -2.38 1.98 12.22
CA LEU A 288 -3.20 1.76 11.03
C LEU A 288 -2.57 0.72 10.09
N ASP A 289 -1.24 0.74 9.93
CA ASP A 289 -0.51 -0.26 9.15
C ASP A 289 -0.55 -1.65 9.82
N PHE A 290 -0.46 -1.71 11.15
CA PHE A 290 -0.62 -2.96 11.89
C PHE A 290 -2.03 -3.55 11.76
N LEU A 291 -3.08 -2.72 11.89
CA LEU A 291 -4.45 -3.15 11.64
C LEU A 291 -4.66 -3.61 10.19
N MET A 292 -3.94 -3.01 9.22
CA MET A 292 -3.93 -3.46 7.84
C MET A 292 -3.29 -4.84 7.68
N ILE A 293 -2.17 -5.13 8.35
CA ILE A 293 -1.56 -6.46 8.39
C ILE A 293 -2.58 -7.51 8.84
N VAL A 294 -3.19 -7.29 10.00
CA VAL A 294 -4.19 -8.23 10.57
C VAL A 294 -5.36 -8.42 9.60
N SER A 295 -5.87 -7.33 9.04
CA SER A 295 -6.97 -7.34 8.07
C SER A 295 -6.62 -8.11 6.79
N ASP A 296 -5.42 -7.90 6.23
CA ASP A 296 -4.98 -8.56 5.00
C ASP A 296 -4.70 -10.05 5.21
N LEU A 297 -4.09 -10.43 6.33
CA LEU A 297 -3.90 -11.84 6.70
C LEU A 297 -5.25 -12.55 6.85
N ALA A 298 -6.18 -11.97 7.62
CA ALA A 298 -7.51 -12.54 7.82
C ALA A 298 -8.32 -12.64 6.51
N ARG A 299 -8.19 -11.64 5.64
CA ARG A 299 -8.82 -11.61 4.33
C ARG A 299 -8.26 -12.69 3.41
N MET A 300 -6.98 -13.03 3.53
CA MET A 300 -6.27 -13.89 2.59
C MET A 300 -6.66 -15.36 2.71
N SER A 301 -6.74 -15.90 3.93
CA SER A 301 -7.17 -17.28 4.18
C SER A 301 -7.48 -17.50 5.66
N LYS A 302 -8.40 -18.44 5.95
CA LYS A 302 -8.64 -18.94 7.31
C LYS A 302 -7.40 -19.57 7.95
N ASP A 303 -6.39 -19.98 7.17
CA ASP A 303 -5.15 -20.54 7.71
C ASP A 303 -4.39 -19.55 8.60
N PHE A 304 -4.63 -18.25 8.43
CA PHE A 304 -4.03 -17.20 9.25
C PHE A 304 -4.81 -16.91 10.53
N TYR A 305 -5.97 -17.53 10.76
CA TYR A 305 -6.79 -17.27 11.93
C TYR A 305 -6.08 -17.72 13.22
N VAL A 306 -5.45 -18.90 13.22
CA VAL A 306 -4.71 -19.39 14.40
C VAL A 306 -3.54 -18.46 14.79
N PRO A 307 -2.66 -18.01 13.87
CA PRO A 307 -1.65 -17.00 14.20
C PRO A 307 -2.22 -15.67 14.73
N ILE A 308 -3.34 -15.19 14.15
CA ILE A 308 -4.00 -13.95 14.59
C ILE A 308 -4.59 -14.10 16.00
N ASP A 309 -5.21 -15.25 16.27
CA ASP A 309 -5.80 -15.57 17.56
C ASP A 309 -4.74 -15.67 18.66
N LYS A 310 -3.62 -16.33 18.36
CA LYS A 310 -2.47 -16.42 19.27
C LYS A 310 -1.89 -15.06 19.64
N ALA A 311 -2.01 -14.05 18.77
CA ALA A 311 -1.55 -12.69 19.06
C ALA A 311 -2.43 -11.91 20.05
N ASP A 312 -3.51 -12.52 20.55
CA ASP A 312 -4.41 -11.98 21.60
C ASP A 312 -4.94 -10.56 21.30
N LEU A 313 -5.35 -10.35 20.06
CA LEU A 313 -5.74 -9.02 19.56
C LEU A 313 -7.15 -8.59 19.94
N VAL A 314 -7.98 -9.48 20.49
CA VAL A 314 -9.42 -9.23 20.68
C VAL A 314 -9.66 -8.07 21.63
N GLY A 315 -8.92 -7.99 22.74
CA GLY A 315 -9.01 -6.88 23.70
C GLY A 315 -8.60 -5.53 23.08
N PHE A 316 -7.54 -5.52 22.28
CA PHE A 316 -7.09 -4.32 21.57
C PHE A 316 -8.11 -3.85 20.53
N LEU A 317 -8.63 -4.77 19.70
CA LEU A 317 -9.65 -4.47 18.69
C LEU A 317 -10.91 -3.87 19.31
N LYS A 318 -11.34 -4.38 20.47
CA LYS A 318 -12.44 -3.81 21.25
C LYS A 318 -12.17 -2.34 21.60
N ASN A 319 -10.98 -2.02 22.11
CA ASN A 319 -10.61 -0.66 22.47
C ASN A 319 -10.57 0.26 21.23
N TYR A 320 -10.06 -0.25 20.11
CA TYR A 320 -9.97 0.50 18.85
C TYR A 320 -11.33 0.82 18.23
N LEU A 321 -12.36 0.00 18.45
CA LEU A 321 -13.74 0.36 18.07
C LEU A 321 -14.25 1.59 18.81
N SER A 322 -13.73 1.86 20.01
CA SER A 322 -14.10 3.03 20.85
C SER A 322 -13.10 4.18 20.76
N SER A 323 -12.14 4.13 19.84
CA SER A 323 -11.17 5.21 19.65
C SER A 323 -11.85 6.52 19.26
N GLU A 324 -11.35 7.66 19.73
CA GLU A 324 -11.76 8.99 19.26
C GLU A 324 -11.44 9.19 17.77
N ASP A 325 -10.42 8.49 17.25
CA ASP A 325 -9.99 8.63 15.86
C ASP A 325 -10.84 7.77 14.91
N PRO A 326 -11.52 8.38 13.92
CA PRO A 326 -12.39 7.64 13.00
C PRO A 326 -11.63 6.69 12.07
N ASP A 327 -10.37 6.97 11.72
CA ASP A 327 -9.59 6.04 10.88
C ASP A 327 -9.26 4.76 11.65
N ILE A 328 -8.95 4.87 12.94
CA ILE A 328 -8.71 3.72 13.81
C ILE A 328 -9.99 2.89 13.94
N ARG A 329 -11.14 3.52 14.26
CA ARG A 329 -12.43 2.82 14.34
C ARG A 329 -12.78 2.10 13.03
N GLY A 330 -12.64 2.79 11.90
CA GLY A 330 -12.92 2.23 10.58
C GLY A 330 -12.00 1.06 10.21
N LYS A 331 -10.69 1.14 10.53
CA LYS A 331 -9.74 0.05 10.31
C LYS A 331 -9.98 -1.14 11.23
N ALA A 332 -10.34 -0.91 12.49
CA ALA A 332 -10.74 -1.97 13.42
C ALA A 332 -11.97 -2.72 12.89
N CYS A 333 -13.01 -2.00 12.45
CA CYS A 333 -14.18 -2.60 11.80
C CYS A 333 -13.77 -3.46 10.58
N SER A 334 -12.88 -2.94 9.73
CA SER A 334 -12.39 -3.67 8.56
C SER A 334 -11.64 -4.96 8.92
N ALA A 335 -10.76 -4.90 9.92
CA ALA A 335 -10.02 -6.07 10.40
C ALA A 335 -10.96 -7.14 10.99
N ILE A 336 -11.86 -6.75 11.90
CA ILE A 336 -12.87 -7.64 12.50
C ILE A 336 -13.74 -8.29 11.41
N GLY A 337 -14.21 -7.51 10.44
CA GLY A 337 -14.99 -8.04 9.33
C GLY A 337 -14.25 -9.09 8.50
N ASN A 338 -12.94 -8.92 8.28
CA ASN A 338 -12.13 -9.92 7.57
C ASN A 338 -11.82 -11.15 8.45
N MET A 339 -11.76 -11.01 9.77
CA MET A 339 -11.65 -12.12 10.72
C MET A 339 -12.92 -12.99 10.74
N CYS A 340 -14.09 -12.44 10.40
CA CYS A 340 -15.34 -13.19 10.23
C CYS A 340 -15.56 -13.76 8.82
N ARG A 341 -14.65 -13.51 7.87
CA ARG A 341 -14.91 -13.73 6.44
C ARG A 341 -15.03 -15.20 6.04
N HIS A 342 -14.10 -16.04 6.51
CA HIS A 342 -13.91 -17.39 5.95
C HIS A 342 -14.44 -18.51 6.84
N SER A 343 -14.73 -18.24 8.11
CA SER A 343 -15.38 -19.17 9.02
C SER A 343 -15.89 -18.44 10.28
N SER A 344 -16.63 -19.15 11.13
CA SER A 344 -17.08 -18.68 12.45
C SER A 344 -16.00 -18.73 13.53
N TYR A 345 -14.72 -18.94 13.20
CA TYR A 345 -13.63 -19.14 14.17
C TYR A 345 -13.59 -18.07 15.27
N PHE A 346 -13.73 -16.79 14.89
CA PHE A 346 -13.65 -15.67 15.84
C PHE A 346 -14.99 -15.28 16.48
N TYR A 347 -16.08 -15.99 16.20
CA TYR A 347 -17.40 -15.60 16.72
C TYR A 347 -17.44 -15.64 18.25
N SER A 348 -17.09 -16.78 18.87
CA SER A 348 -17.09 -16.91 20.33
C SER A 348 -16.11 -15.96 21.04
N PRO A 349 -14.86 -15.77 20.58
CA PRO A 349 -13.98 -14.74 21.15
C PRO A 349 -14.57 -13.32 21.07
N PHE A 350 -15.23 -12.95 19.96
CA PHE A 350 -15.84 -11.63 19.79
C PHE A 350 -17.09 -11.43 20.65
N GLU A 351 -17.92 -12.46 20.78
CA GLU A 351 -19.08 -12.49 21.68
C GLU A 351 -18.63 -12.31 23.13
N ALA A 352 -17.71 -13.16 23.60
CA ALA A 352 -17.20 -13.14 24.97
C ALA A 352 -16.60 -11.78 25.38
N ASN A 353 -16.04 -11.04 24.42
CA ASN A 353 -15.42 -9.73 24.65
C ASN A 353 -16.34 -8.53 24.36
N LYS A 354 -17.60 -8.76 23.99
CA LYS A 354 -18.58 -7.73 23.59
C LYS A 354 -18.14 -6.89 22.39
N VAL A 355 -17.32 -7.46 21.50
CA VAL A 355 -16.87 -6.78 20.28
C VAL A 355 -18.05 -6.53 19.34
N ILE A 356 -18.99 -7.47 19.27
CA ILE A 356 -20.16 -7.39 18.40
C ILE A 356 -21.08 -6.21 18.78
N GLN A 357 -21.32 -5.99 20.07
CA GLN A 357 -22.14 -4.85 20.54
C GLN A 357 -21.55 -3.51 20.10
N LEU A 358 -20.23 -3.31 20.31
CA LEU A 358 -19.54 -2.10 19.83
C LEU A 358 -19.58 -1.97 18.31
N LEU A 359 -19.49 -3.08 17.58
CA LEU A 359 -19.56 -3.08 16.13
C LEU A 359 -20.95 -2.63 15.63
N VAL A 360 -22.02 -3.06 16.30
CA VAL A 360 -23.38 -2.60 16.04
C VAL A 360 -23.49 -1.09 16.25
N ASP A 361 -22.92 -0.54 17.32
CA ASP A 361 -22.91 0.91 17.57
C ASP A 361 -22.20 1.67 16.43
N ARG A 362 -21.16 1.08 15.82
CA ARG A 362 -20.44 1.70 14.69
C ARG A 362 -21.26 1.76 13.39
N CYS A 363 -22.39 1.06 13.28
CA CYS A 363 -23.32 1.28 12.17
C CYS A 363 -23.93 2.70 12.19
N SER A 364 -23.98 3.34 13.36
CA SER A 364 -24.45 4.73 13.55
C SER A 364 -23.30 5.72 13.73
N ASP A 365 -22.06 5.34 13.41
CA ASP A 365 -20.89 6.21 13.61
C ASP A 365 -21.03 7.54 12.85
N PRO A 366 -20.57 8.68 13.40
CA PRO A 366 -20.56 9.95 12.67
C PRO A 366 -19.72 9.89 11.38
N ASP A 367 -18.65 9.11 11.36
CA ASP A 367 -17.80 8.96 10.18
C ASP A 367 -18.37 7.94 9.17
N LYS A 368 -18.51 8.39 7.92
CA LYS A 368 -19.07 7.58 6.82
C LYS A 368 -18.25 6.33 6.49
N ARG A 369 -16.92 6.40 6.63
CA ARG A 369 -16.04 5.29 6.30
C ARG A 369 -16.13 4.22 7.39
N THR A 370 -16.25 4.61 8.65
CA THR A 370 -16.52 3.70 9.76
C THR A 370 -17.85 3.00 9.58
N ARG A 371 -18.94 3.72 9.26
CA ARG A 371 -20.25 3.08 8.98
C ARG A 371 -20.16 2.02 7.87
N LYS A 372 -19.45 2.33 6.77
CA LYS A 372 -19.23 1.38 5.69
C LYS A 372 -18.58 0.08 6.16
N PHE A 373 -17.52 0.18 6.96
CA PHE A 373 -16.79 -0.98 7.44
C PHE A 373 -17.52 -1.71 8.57
N ALA A 374 -18.30 -1.01 9.39
CA ALA A 374 -19.19 -1.61 10.37
C ALA A 374 -20.25 -2.49 9.70
N CYS A 375 -20.93 -1.97 8.65
CA CYS A 375 -21.89 -2.76 7.88
C CYS A 375 -21.25 -3.99 7.23
N PHE A 376 -20.03 -3.84 6.69
CA PHE A 376 -19.26 -4.97 6.14
C PHE A 376 -18.98 -6.04 7.19
N ALA A 377 -18.54 -5.63 8.38
CA ALA A 377 -18.18 -6.53 9.45
C ALA A 377 -19.39 -7.24 10.07
N VAL A 378 -20.49 -6.50 10.31
CA VAL A 378 -21.78 -7.08 10.74
C VAL A 378 -22.24 -8.13 9.73
N GLY A 379 -22.18 -7.82 8.43
CA GLY A 379 -22.57 -8.77 7.40
C GLY A 379 -21.74 -10.06 7.38
N ASN A 380 -20.43 -9.98 7.64
CA ASN A 380 -19.59 -11.17 7.75
C ASN A 380 -19.81 -11.92 9.07
N ALA A 381 -20.05 -11.22 10.18
CA ALA A 381 -20.38 -11.82 11.48
C ALA A 381 -21.72 -12.58 11.48
N ALA A 382 -22.62 -12.27 10.54
CA ALA A 382 -23.88 -13.00 10.34
C ALA A 382 -23.79 -14.15 9.30
N TYR A 383 -22.63 -14.38 8.68
CA TYR A 383 -22.58 -15.20 7.45
C TYR A 383 -22.60 -16.71 7.69
N HIS A 384 -21.80 -17.22 8.63
CA HIS A 384 -21.50 -18.65 8.73
C HIS A 384 -22.49 -19.48 9.54
N ASN A 385 -23.06 -18.90 10.59
CA ASN A 385 -24.11 -19.50 11.43
C ASN A 385 -24.88 -18.39 12.15
N ASP A 386 -25.80 -18.76 13.03
CA ASP A 386 -26.71 -17.89 13.78
C ASP A 386 -26.25 -17.55 15.21
N MET A 387 -25.06 -18.01 15.64
CA MET A 387 -24.55 -17.79 17.00
C MET A 387 -24.58 -16.32 17.44
N LEU A 388 -24.26 -15.39 16.54
CA LEU A 388 -24.18 -13.96 16.86
C LEU A 388 -25.47 -13.19 16.54
N TYR A 389 -26.56 -13.87 16.17
CA TYR A 389 -27.77 -13.19 15.70
C TYR A 389 -28.41 -12.34 16.79
N ASP A 390 -28.42 -12.79 18.04
CA ASP A 390 -29.01 -12.03 19.13
C ASP A 390 -28.24 -10.74 19.42
N GLU A 391 -26.91 -10.77 19.44
CA GLU A 391 -26.09 -9.56 19.57
C GLU A 391 -26.23 -8.63 18.36
N LEU A 392 -26.34 -9.20 17.16
CA LEU A 392 -26.46 -8.44 15.92
C LEU A 392 -27.86 -7.87 15.68
N ARG A 393 -28.88 -8.32 16.41
CA ARG A 393 -30.28 -7.85 16.32
C ARG A 393 -30.38 -6.33 16.36
N GLY A 394 -29.60 -5.70 17.23
CA GLY A 394 -29.56 -4.24 17.39
C GLY A 394 -29.10 -3.47 16.14
N SER A 395 -28.46 -4.13 15.16
CA SER A 395 -28.03 -3.49 13.91
C SER A 395 -29.17 -3.26 12.92
N ILE A 396 -30.27 -4.01 13.01
CA ILE A 396 -31.35 -4.01 11.99
C ILE A 396 -31.92 -2.60 11.75
N PRO A 397 -32.30 -1.81 12.79
CA PRO A 397 -32.86 -0.48 12.56
C PRO A 397 -31.87 0.44 11.84
N GLN A 398 -30.61 0.45 12.27
CA GLN A 398 -29.60 1.34 11.70
C GLN A 398 -29.22 0.92 10.26
N LEU A 399 -29.06 -0.38 9.99
CA LEU A 399 -28.82 -0.88 8.63
C LEU A 399 -29.98 -0.47 7.70
N THR A 400 -31.21 -0.51 8.20
CA THR A 400 -32.41 -0.06 7.47
C THR A 400 -32.37 1.44 7.18
N THR A 401 -31.98 2.26 8.17
CA THR A 401 -31.78 3.71 7.98
C THR A 401 -30.72 4.00 6.91
N LEU A 402 -29.59 3.29 6.92
CA LEU A 402 -28.50 3.51 5.96
C LEU A 402 -28.89 3.20 4.51
N LEU A 403 -29.78 2.22 4.27
CA LEU A 403 -30.26 1.93 2.92
C LEU A 403 -30.91 3.14 2.27
N LEU A 404 -31.73 3.87 3.03
CA LEU A 404 -32.51 5.00 2.54
C LEU A 404 -31.81 6.36 2.78
N GLY A 405 -30.71 6.36 3.53
CA GLY A 405 -29.92 7.55 3.82
C GLY A 405 -29.06 8.05 2.65
N PRO A 406 -28.40 9.21 2.82
CA PRO A 406 -27.48 9.79 1.86
C PRO A 406 -26.10 9.10 1.89
N GLU A 407 -26.10 7.77 1.79
CA GLU A 407 -24.90 6.92 1.79
C GLU A 407 -24.41 6.61 0.38
N GLU A 408 -23.11 6.33 0.24
CA GLU A 408 -22.55 5.79 -1.01
C GLU A 408 -23.10 4.38 -1.29
N ASP A 409 -23.22 4.03 -2.58
CA ASP A 409 -23.76 2.75 -3.03
C ASP A 409 -23.05 1.55 -2.40
N LYS A 410 -21.75 1.65 -2.12
CA LYS A 410 -21.00 0.60 -1.43
C LYS A 410 -21.47 0.37 0.00
N THR A 411 -21.75 1.43 0.76
CA THR A 411 -22.30 1.33 2.12
C THR A 411 -23.69 0.74 2.09
N LYS A 412 -24.55 1.19 1.17
CA LYS A 412 -25.90 0.63 0.97
C LYS A 412 -25.85 -0.85 0.60
N GLY A 413 -24.93 -1.24 -0.27
CA GLY A 413 -24.68 -2.64 -0.62
C GLY A 413 -24.24 -3.47 0.58
N ASN A 414 -23.31 -2.97 1.40
CA ASN A 414 -22.91 -3.66 2.63
C ASN A 414 -24.09 -3.80 3.61
N ALA A 415 -24.90 -2.76 3.79
CA ALA A 415 -26.07 -2.81 4.67
C ALA A 415 -27.13 -3.81 4.19
N ALA A 416 -27.44 -3.82 2.89
CA ALA A 416 -28.34 -4.79 2.29
C ALA A 416 -27.81 -6.23 2.47
N GLY A 417 -26.52 -6.44 2.21
CA GLY A 417 -25.87 -7.74 2.36
C GLY A 417 -25.91 -8.23 3.81
N ALA A 418 -25.70 -7.33 4.78
CA ALA A 418 -25.81 -7.63 6.19
C ALA A 418 -27.21 -8.08 6.59
N LEU A 419 -28.25 -7.33 6.20
CA LEU A 419 -29.65 -7.70 6.45
C LEU A 419 -29.99 -9.07 5.83
N GLY A 420 -29.51 -9.35 4.62
CA GLY A 420 -29.69 -10.65 3.97
C GLY A 420 -28.96 -11.80 4.67
N ASN A 421 -27.80 -11.53 5.30
CA ASN A 421 -27.07 -12.54 6.05
C ASN A 421 -27.65 -12.80 7.45
N LEU A 422 -28.33 -11.82 8.06
CA LEU A 422 -29.01 -11.97 9.36
C LEU A 422 -30.25 -12.88 9.33
N VAL A 423 -30.68 -13.32 8.15
CA VAL A 423 -31.75 -14.33 7.98
C VAL A 423 -31.24 -15.55 7.21
N ARG A 424 -29.93 -15.66 6.98
CA ARG A 424 -29.39 -16.70 6.09
C ARG A 424 -29.46 -18.09 6.71
N ASN A 425 -29.14 -18.19 7.99
CA ASN A 425 -28.92 -19.46 8.67
C ASN A 425 -30.02 -19.81 9.67
N SER A 426 -30.88 -18.84 10.01
CA SER A 426 -31.97 -19.00 10.99
C SER A 426 -33.07 -17.97 10.72
N ASP A 427 -34.27 -18.24 11.22
CA ASP A 427 -35.46 -17.40 11.13
C ASP A 427 -35.69 -16.54 12.39
N ILE A 428 -34.86 -16.69 13.44
CA ILE A 428 -35.02 -15.99 14.73
C ILE A 428 -35.06 -14.45 14.65
N LEU A 429 -34.53 -13.86 13.57
CA LEU A 429 -34.57 -12.41 13.32
C LEU A 429 -35.62 -11.98 12.28
N CYS A 430 -36.41 -12.90 11.73
CA CYS A 430 -37.36 -12.56 10.66
C CYS A 430 -38.49 -11.62 11.12
N GLU A 431 -38.96 -11.76 12.36
CA GLU A 431 -39.94 -10.83 12.93
C GLU A 431 -39.36 -9.42 13.11
N ASP A 432 -38.11 -9.32 13.56
CA ASP A 432 -37.39 -8.04 13.66
C ASP A 432 -37.22 -7.39 12.29
N MET A 433 -36.89 -8.18 11.25
CA MET A 433 -36.78 -7.66 9.88
C MET A 433 -38.07 -7.02 9.38
N VAL A 434 -39.22 -7.63 9.70
CA VAL A 434 -40.54 -7.09 9.31
C VAL A 434 -40.90 -5.87 10.16
N SER A 435 -40.80 -5.99 11.49
CA SER A 435 -41.23 -4.96 12.44
C SER A 435 -40.37 -3.69 12.36
N GLN A 436 -39.08 -3.81 12.06
CA GLN A 436 -38.16 -2.69 11.90
C GLN A 436 -38.13 -2.11 10.48
N GLY A 437 -38.96 -2.62 9.57
CA GLY A 437 -39.11 -2.05 8.22
C GLY A 437 -37.98 -2.38 7.24
N ALA A 438 -37.15 -3.39 7.52
CA ALA A 438 -35.98 -3.72 6.69
C ALA A 438 -36.39 -4.17 5.29
N ILE A 439 -37.44 -5.00 5.19
CA ILE A 439 -37.95 -5.50 3.90
C ILE A 439 -38.50 -4.35 3.05
N GLN A 440 -39.20 -3.41 3.68
CA GLN A 440 -39.79 -2.22 3.08
C GLN A 440 -38.70 -1.31 2.50
N ALA A 441 -37.61 -1.09 3.26
CA ALA A 441 -36.48 -0.31 2.79
C ALA A 441 -35.78 -0.97 1.58
N LEU A 442 -35.57 -2.29 1.63
CA LEU A 442 -35.01 -3.04 0.50
C LEU A 442 -35.91 -2.96 -0.75
N LEU A 443 -37.23 -3.08 -0.60
CA LEU A 443 -38.18 -2.92 -1.69
C LEU A 443 -38.15 -1.50 -2.28
N LYS A 444 -38.07 -0.47 -1.44
CA LYS A 444 -37.95 0.93 -1.88
C LYS A 444 -36.65 1.14 -2.67
N MET A 445 -35.56 0.49 -2.26
CA MET A 445 -34.31 0.46 -3.02
C MET A 445 -34.53 -0.19 -4.40
N VAL A 446 -35.20 -1.34 -4.48
CA VAL A 446 -35.54 -1.94 -5.80
C VAL A 446 -36.28 -0.95 -6.69
N GLY A 447 -37.30 -0.27 -6.15
CA GLY A 447 -38.03 0.78 -6.88
C GLY A 447 -37.11 1.87 -7.43
N SER A 448 -36.15 2.33 -6.60
CA SER A 448 -35.23 3.43 -6.93
C SER A 448 -34.24 3.11 -8.06
N TYR A 449 -33.85 1.82 -8.22
CA TYR A 449 -32.89 1.40 -9.26
C TYR A 449 -33.55 0.69 -10.45
N SER A 450 -34.86 0.41 -10.40
CA SER A 450 -35.54 -0.43 -11.39
C SER A 450 -35.47 0.12 -12.83
N THR A 451 -35.62 1.43 -12.99
CA THR A 451 -35.57 2.11 -14.29
C THR A 451 -34.21 1.95 -14.98
N VAL A 452 -33.13 2.08 -14.22
CA VAL A 452 -31.75 1.87 -14.72
C VAL A 452 -31.52 0.39 -15.04
N ALA A 453 -32.01 -0.51 -14.18
CA ALA A 453 -31.85 -1.95 -14.33
C ALA A 453 -32.56 -2.55 -15.55
N LEU A 454 -33.58 -1.88 -16.07
CA LEU A 454 -34.32 -2.30 -17.27
C LEU A 454 -33.78 -1.67 -18.55
N SER A 455 -32.86 -0.70 -18.43
CA SER A 455 -32.32 0.03 -19.58
C SER A 455 -31.22 -0.77 -20.30
N PRO A 456 -31.34 -1.04 -21.61
CA PRO A 456 -30.33 -1.78 -22.38
C PRO A 456 -28.98 -1.04 -22.51
N SER A 457 -29.00 0.29 -22.42
CA SER A 457 -27.90 1.19 -22.76
C SER A 457 -27.05 1.64 -21.55
N ARG A 458 -27.35 1.15 -20.34
CA ARG A 458 -26.68 1.57 -19.09
C ARG A 458 -26.10 0.40 -18.28
N ARG A 459 -25.51 -0.61 -18.95
CA ARG A 459 -24.92 -1.77 -18.26
C ARG A 459 -23.82 -1.40 -17.26
N ASP A 460 -22.97 -0.43 -17.60
CA ASP A 460 -21.83 -0.04 -16.76
C ASP A 460 -22.28 0.55 -15.41
N ALA A 461 -23.41 1.28 -15.40
CA ALA A 461 -24.01 1.85 -14.20
C ALA A 461 -24.56 0.81 -13.20
N LEU A 462 -24.82 -0.42 -13.66
CA LEU A 462 -25.30 -1.52 -12.81
C LEU A 462 -24.16 -2.27 -12.11
N THR A 463 -22.93 -2.14 -12.60
CA THR A 463 -21.75 -2.79 -12.00
C THR A 463 -21.46 -2.26 -10.61
N GLU A 464 -21.75 -0.98 -10.37
CA GLU A 464 -21.54 -0.29 -9.08
C GLU A 464 -22.83 -0.18 -8.24
N SER A 465 -23.98 -0.53 -8.81
CA SER A 465 -25.28 -0.42 -8.14
C SER A 465 -25.44 -1.45 -7.01
N PRO A 466 -26.07 -1.08 -5.87
CA PRO A 466 -26.37 -2.00 -4.78
C PRO A 466 -27.50 -2.99 -5.13
N LEU A 467 -28.20 -2.82 -6.26
CA LEU A 467 -29.42 -3.56 -6.60
C LEU A 467 -29.23 -5.08 -6.58
N ARG A 468 -28.10 -5.60 -7.09
CA ARG A 468 -27.84 -7.05 -7.06
C ARG A 468 -27.81 -7.60 -5.63
N ILE A 469 -27.24 -6.83 -4.70
CA ILE A 469 -27.14 -7.24 -3.28
C ILE A 469 -28.50 -7.09 -2.59
N VAL A 470 -29.25 -6.03 -2.92
CA VAL A 470 -30.63 -5.82 -2.42
C VAL A 470 -31.53 -6.99 -2.83
N LEU A 471 -31.51 -7.39 -4.10
CA LEU A 471 -32.29 -8.53 -4.58
C LEU A 471 -31.78 -9.84 -3.96
N PHE A 472 -30.47 -10.01 -3.77
CA PHE A 472 -29.95 -11.16 -3.04
C PHE A 472 -30.51 -11.24 -1.61
N ALA A 473 -30.55 -10.12 -0.89
CA ALA A 473 -31.08 -10.06 0.48
C ALA A 473 -32.57 -10.38 0.53
N LEU A 474 -33.38 -9.78 -0.36
CA LEU A 474 -34.81 -10.11 -0.49
C LEU A 474 -35.03 -11.58 -0.84
N ARG A 475 -34.20 -12.16 -1.70
CA ARG A 475 -34.28 -13.59 -2.05
C ARG A 475 -34.05 -14.48 -0.82
N LYS A 476 -33.13 -14.11 0.07
CA LYS A 476 -32.86 -14.82 1.32
C LYS A 476 -33.99 -14.65 2.34
N MET A 477 -34.53 -13.45 2.48
CA MET A 477 -35.72 -13.22 3.28
C MET A 477 -36.90 -14.07 2.77
N CYS A 478 -37.05 -14.25 1.46
CA CYS A 478 -38.06 -15.15 0.90
C CYS A 478 -37.90 -16.64 1.26
N ASP A 479 -36.81 -17.08 1.88
CA ASP A 479 -36.74 -18.45 2.38
C ASP A 479 -37.68 -18.65 3.60
N HIS A 480 -38.08 -17.56 4.27
CA HIS A 480 -38.85 -17.58 5.52
C HIS A 480 -40.29 -17.12 5.35
N ALA A 481 -41.25 -17.84 5.95
CA ALA A 481 -42.68 -17.63 5.72
C ALA A 481 -43.15 -16.21 6.09
N ILE A 482 -42.72 -15.69 7.24
CA ILE A 482 -43.09 -14.35 7.72
C ILE A 482 -42.66 -13.27 6.72
N CYS A 483 -41.41 -13.33 6.26
CA CYS A 483 -40.88 -12.39 5.28
C CYS A 483 -41.51 -12.56 3.89
N ARG A 484 -41.77 -13.81 3.43
CA ARG A 484 -42.50 -14.07 2.19
C ARG A 484 -43.89 -13.46 2.20
N ASN A 485 -44.63 -13.66 3.29
CA ASN A 485 -45.99 -13.15 3.44
C ASN A 485 -46.01 -11.62 3.35
N PHE A 486 -45.06 -10.96 4.01
CA PHE A 486 -44.88 -9.52 3.89
C PHE A 486 -44.60 -9.08 2.44
N LEU A 487 -43.64 -9.73 1.78
CA LEU A 487 -43.29 -9.45 0.38
C LEU A 487 -44.47 -9.65 -0.57
N ARG A 488 -45.29 -10.68 -0.34
CA ARG A 488 -46.50 -10.96 -1.13
C ARG A 488 -47.52 -9.84 -1.04
N SER A 489 -47.66 -9.22 0.14
CA SER A 489 -48.58 -8.09 0.35
C SER A 489 -48.06 -6.74 -0.14
N SER A 490 -46.81 -6.67 -0.60
CA SER A 490 -46.19 -5.39 -0.96
C SER A 490 -46.60 -4.89 -2.35
N GLU A 491 -46.97 -3.61 -2.43
CA GLU A 491 -47.25 -2.89 -3.69
C GLU A 491 -46.03 -2.79 -4.61
N LEU A 492 -44.82 -3.05 -4.10
CA LEU A 492 -43.57 -3.03 -4.88
C LEU A 492 -43.20 -4.40 -5.46
N LEU A 493 -43.94 -5.47 -5.15
CA LEU A 493 -43.74 -6.79 -5.75
C LEU A 493 -43.87 -6.79 -7.29
N PRO A 494 -44.84 -6.09 -7.92
CA PRO A 494 -44.91 -5.96 -9.38
C PRO A 494 -43.64 -5.38 -10.01
N VAL A 495 -42.94 -4.48 -9.32
CA VAL A 495 -41.64 -3.94 -9.79
C VAL A 495 -40.60 -5.04 -9.87
N ILE A 496 -40.53 -5.93 -8.86
CA ILE A 496 -39.65 -7.10 -8.89
C ILE A 496 -40.03 -8.04 -10.03
N VAL A 497 -41.33 -8.29 -10.25
CA VAL A 497 -41.79 -9.12 -11.37
C VAL A 497 -41.33 -8.53 -12.71
N HIS A 498 -41.37 -7.21 -12.87
CA HIS A 498 -40.90 -6.55 -14.09
C HIS A 498 -39.38 -6.70 -14.30
N LEU A 499 -38.58 -6.71 -13.22
CA LEU A 499 -37.12 -6.93 -13.28
C LEU A 499 -36.69 -8.28 -13.83
N ARG A 500 -37.60 -9.26 -14.00
CA ARG A 500 -37.35 -10.48 -14.77
C ARG A 500 -36.90 -10.19 -16.21
N GLN A 501 -37.27 -9.04 -16.75
CA GLN A 501 -36.92 -8.58 -18.09
C GLN A 501 -35.57 -7.84 -18.15
N SER A 502 -34.86 -7.70 -17.02
CA SER A 502 -33.56 -7.02 -17.00
C SER A 502 -32.56 -7.69 -17.96
N PRO A 503 -31.78 -6.92 -18.74
CA PRO A 503 -30.69 -7.46 -19.55
C PRO A 503 -29.52 -8.00 -18.71
N ASP A 504 -29.50 -7.73 -17.40
CA ASP A 504 -28.54 -8.30 -16.47
C ASP A 504 -29.03 -9.68 -15.98
N PRO A 505 -28.29 -10.77 -16.25
CA PRO A 505 -28.73 -12.12 -15.93
C PRO A 505 -28.85 -12.36 -14.42
N THR A 506 -28.02 -11.70 -13.60
CA THR A 506 -28.08 -11.86 -12.14
C THR A 506 -29.32 -11.19 -11.57
N ILE A 507 -29.65 -9.98 -12.07
CA ILE A 507 -30.88 -9.27 -11.67
C ILE A 507 -32.12 -10.07 -12.10
N SER A 508 -32.16 -10.53 -13.35
CA SER A 508 -33.28 -11.33 -13.88
C SER A 508 -33.47 -12.64 -13.10
N GLU A 509 -32.38 -13.35 -12.78
CA GLU A 509 -32.41 -14.58 -11.98
C GLU A 509 -32.96 -14.33 -10.57
N TYR A 510 -32.43 -13.33 -9.86
CA TYR A 510 -32.87 -13.02 -8.50
C TYR A 510 -34.33 -12.54 -8.47
N ALA A 511 -34.72 -11.68 -9.40
CA ALA A 511 -36.10 -11.23 -9.55
C ALA A 511 -37.06 -12.41 -9.82
N SER A 512 -36.66 -13.34 -10.68
CA SER A 512 -37.42 -14.56 -10.96
C SER A 512 -37.60 -15.41 -9.71
N ALA A 513 -36.51 -15.67 -8.99
CA ALA A 513 -36.53 -16.45 -7.75
C ALA A 513 -37.41 -15.82 -6.66
N ILE A 514 -37.30 -14.50 -6.44
CA ILE A 514 -38.12 -13.79 -5.46
C ILE A 514 -39.60 -13.91 -5.81
N ALA A 515 -39.97 -13.59 -7.05
CA ALA A 515 -41.37 -13.59 -7.46
C ALA A 515 -41.98 -15.01 -7.45
N THR A 516 -41.21 -16.05 -7.79
CA THR A 516 -41.67 -17.44 -7.67
C THR A 516 -41.90 -17.83 -6.21
N ARG A 517 -40.95 -17.51 -5.32
CA ARG A 517 -41.06 -17.83 -3.89
C ARG A 517 -42.18 -17.04 -3.21
N ALA A 518 -42.34 -15.76 -3.54
CA ALA A 518 -43.43 -14.94 -3.00
C ALA A 518 -44.82 -15.53 -3.32
N CYS A 519 -44.97 -16.27 -4.42
CA CYS A 519 -46.22 -16.95 -4.78
C CYS A 519 -46.40 -18.33 -4.14
N GLN A 520 -45.38 -18.92 -3.52
CA GLN A 520 -45.49 -20.19 -2.80
C GLN A 520 -46.13 -19.95 -1.43
N ALA A 521 -47.12 -20.79 -1.07
CA ALA A 521 -47.89 -20.68 0.18
C ALA A 521 -46.96 -20.63 1.41
#